data_AF-A0A1L5IUE9-F1
#
_entry.id   AF-A0A1L5IUE9-F1
#
_cell.length_a   1.000
_cell.length_b   1.000
_cell.length_c   1.000
_cell.angle_alpha   90.00
_cell.angle_beta   90.00
_cell.angle_gamma   90.00
#
_symmetry.space_group_name_H-M   'P 1'
#
loop_
_entity.id
_entity.type
_entity.pdbx_description
1 polymer ?
#
loop_
_entity_poly.entity_id
_entity_poly.type
_entity_poly.pdbx_seq_one_letter_code
_entity_poly.pdbx_strand_id
1 'polypeptide(L)' 'YLETSPGFCERNPKLGILGTHGRHCNDTSLGVDGCDLMCCGRGYRTQEVPVAERCNCTFHWC' A
#
# COMPACT_ATOMS: atom_id res chain seq x y z
N TYR A 1 -0.96 15.69 21.53
CA TYR A 1 -2.00 14.95 20.78
C TYR A 1 -3.28 15.03 21.60
N LEU A 2 -4.35 15.66 21.10
CA LEU A 2 -5.55 15.99 21.89
C LEU A 2 -6.81 15.21 21.44
N GLU A 3 -6.86 14.76 20.18
CA GLU A 3 -8.01 14.05 19.60
C GLU A 3 -7.54 12.72 19.02
N THR A 4 -8.33 11.64 19.14
CA THR A 4 -7.96 10.31 18.65
C THR A 4 -7.93 10.26 17.11
N SER A 5 -7.06 9.42 16.53
CA SER A 5 -6.91 9.37 15.07
C SER A 5 -8.21 8.85 14.47
N PRO A 6 -8.77 9.51 13.44
CA PRO A 6 -9.91 8.98 12.73
C PRO A 6 -9.53 7.68 11.99
N GLY A 7 -10.52 6.85 11.68
CA GLY A 7 -10.32 5.67 10.84
C GLY A 7 -10.00 6.07 9.39
N PHE A 8 -8.93 5.52 8.82
CA PHE A 8 -8.48 5.81 7.45
C PHE A 8 -8.96 4.79 6.41
N CYS A 9 -9.67 3.75 6.83
CA CYS A 9 -10.13 2.65 5.95
C CYS A 9 -11.10 3.12 4.87
N GLU A 10 -12.05 3.97 5.26
CA GLU A 10 -13.16 4.44 4.43
C GLU A 10 -12.93 5.89 4.00
N ARG A 11 -13.47 6.24 2.83
CA ARG A 11 -13.37 7.60 2.31
C ARG A 11 -14.23 8.54 3.16
N ASN A 12 -13.60 9.56 3.75
CA ASN A 12 -14.29 10.63 4.46
C ASN A 12 -13.83 12.01 3.94
N PRO A 13 -14.57 12.62 2.99
CA PRO A 13 -14.18 13.89 2.39
C PRO A 13 -14.18 15.07 3.37
N LYS A 14 -14.96 15.00 4.47
CA LYS A 14 -15.00 16.06 5.49
C LYS A 14 -13.68 16.17 6.25
N LEU A 15 -12.97 15.05 6.41
CA LEU A 15 -11.67 14.96 7.09
C LEU A 15 -10.50 14.84 6.09
N GLY A 16 -10.75 14.94 4.78
CA GLY A 16 -9.73 14.75 3.73
C GLY A 16 -9.22 13.31 3.60
N ILE A 17 -9.94 12.32 4.15
CA ILE A 17 -9.54 10.92 4.14
C ILE A 17 -10.00 10.28 2.82
N LEU A 18 -9.06 9.74 2.05
CA LEU A 18 -9.33 9.10 0.75
C LEU A 18 -9.86 7.66 0.89
N GLY A 19 -9.59 7.00 2.01
CA GLY A 19 -9.81 5.56 2.18
C GLY A 19 -8.61 4.73 1.68
N THR A 20 -8.64 3.41 1.91
CA THR A 20 -7.58 2.48 1.49
C THR A 20 -7.97 1.57 0.32
N HIS A 21 -9.11 1.83 -0.33
CA HIS A 21 -9.56 1.07 -1.49
C HIS A 21 -8.60 1.21 -2.67
N GLY A 22 -8.26 0.09 -3.31
CA GLY A 22 -7.40 0.07 -4.50
C GLY A 22 -5.92 0.37 -4.25
N ARG A 23 -5.49 0.43 -2.98
CA ARG A 23 -4.06 0.56 -2.65
C ARG A 23 -3.35 -0.77 -2.83
N HIS A 24 -2.11 -0.72 -3.31
CA HIS A 24 -1.23 -1.87 -3.27
C HIS A 24 -0.86 -2.18 -1.81
N CYS A 25 -0.89 -3.47 -1.46
CA CYS A 25 -0.54 -3.98 -0.16
C CYS A 25 0.35 -5.21 -0.35
N ASN A 26 1.13 -5.55 0.68
CA ASN A 26 1.98 -6.72 0.65
C ASN A 26 1.32 -7.87 1.42
N ASP A 27 0.96 -8.94 0.70
CA ASP A 27 0.34 -10.15 1.27
C ASP A 27 1.26 -10.85 2.30
N THR A 28 2.57 -10.81 2.07
CA THR A 28 3.55 -11.47 2.96
C THR A 28 3.87 -10.67 4.22
N SER A 29 3.39 -9.43 4.33
CA SER A 29 3.67 -8.56 5.48
C SER A 29 2.57 -8.69 6.53
N LEU A 30 2.97 -8.90 7.78
CA LEU A 30 2.06 -8.89 8.94
C LEU A 30 1.89 -7.49 9.55
N GLY A 31 2.62 -6.48 9.05
CA GLY A 31 2.62 -5.12 9.57
C GLY A 31 1.57 -4.20 8.95
N VAL A 32 1.71 -2.89 9.15
CA VAL A 32 0.80 -1.89 8.58
C VAL A 32 0.75 -1.85 7.05
N ASP A 33 1.74 -2.42 6.36
CA ASP A 33 1.75 -2.61 4.91
C ASP A 33 1.10 -3.93 4.48
N GLY A 34 0.75 -4.77 5.45
CA GLY A 34 0.06 -6.04 5.28
C GLY A 34 -1.34 -5.83 4.71
N CYS A 35 -1.74 -6.69 3.77
CA CYS A 35 -3.06 -6.58 3.16
C CYS A 35 -4.19 -6.69 4.18
N ASP A 36 -4.03 -7.46 5.25
CA ASP A 36 -5.06 -7.57 6.31
C ASP A 36 -5.35 -6.23 6.99
N LEU A 37 -4.30 -5.48 7.33
CA LEU A 37 -4.41 -4.17 7.98
C LEU A 37 -4.75 -3.06 6.98
N MET A 38 -4.10 -3.06 5.81
CA MET A 38 -4.31 -2.06 4.76
C MET A 38 -5.70 -2.12 4.15
N CYS A 39 -6.21 -3.32 3.92
CA CYS A 39 -7.55 -3.54 3.39
C CYS A 39 -8.60 -3.61 4.50
N CYS A 40 -8.22 -3.44 5.77
CA CYS A 40 -9.10 -3.42 6.93
C CYS A 40 -9.99 -4.68 7.01
N GLY A 41 -9.42 -5.85 6.72
CA GLY A 41 -10.13 -7.13 6.74
C GLY A 41 -11.14 -7.36 5.59
N ARG A 42 -11.23 -6.44 4.62
CA ARG A 42 -12.17 -6.55 3.48
C ARG A 42 -11.72 -7.56 2.40
N GLY A 43 -10.57 -8.21 2.59
CA GLY A 43 -9.91 -9.04 1.60
C GLY A 43 -9.13 -8.21 0.55
N TYR A 44 -8.35 -8.90 -0.26
CA TYR A 44 -7.51 -8.31 -1.30
C TYR A 44 -7.45 -9.24 -2.51
N ARG A 45 -7.07 -8.67 -3.66
CA ARG A 45 -6.86 -9.42 -4.89
C ARG A 45 -5.38 -9.39 -5.24
N THR A 46 -4.78 -10.56 -5.35
CA THR A 46 -3.40 -10.71 -5.84
C THR A 46 -3.40 -10.63 -7.37
N GLN A 47 -2.44 -9.89 -7.91
CA GLN A 47 -2.20 -9.81 -9.34
C GLN A 47 -0.71 -9.86 -9.60
N GLU A 48 -0.29 -10.83 -10.42
CA GLU A 48 1.08 -10.90 -10.92
C GLU A 48 1.19 -10.03 -12.17
N VAL A 49 2.15 -9.12 -12.17
CA VAL A 49 2.42 -8.20 -13.29
C VAL A 49 3.89 -8.32 -13.65
N PRO A 50 4.24 -8.62 -14.92
CA PRO A 50 5.65 -8.62 -15.33
C PRO A 50 6.20 -7.20 -15.27
N VAL A 51 7.32 -7.02 -14.56
CA VAL A 51 8.01 -5.73 -14.44
C VAL A 51 9.32 -5.81 -15.21
N ALA A 52 9.53 -4.86 -16.12
CA ALA A 52 10.80 -4.71 -16.83
C ALA A 52 11.72 -3.79 -16.03
N GLU A 53 12.86 -4.32 -15.60
CA GLU A 53 13.90 -3.56 -14.90
C GLU A 53 15.23 -3.59 -15.66
N ARG A 54 16.08 -2.60 -15.41
CA ARG A 54 17.43 -2.56 -16.00
C ARG A 54 18.31 -3.56 -15.26
N CYS A 55 18.73 -4.62 -15.93
CA CYS A 55 19.66 -5.62 -15.40
C CYS A 55 20.99 -5.59 -16.17
N ASN A 56 22.05 -6.17 -15.58
CA ASN A 56 23.40 -6.27 -16.19
C ASN A 56 24.06 -4.94 -16.57
N CYS A 57 23.76 -3.87 -15.83
CA CYS A 57 24.41 -2.58 -16.03
C CYS A 57 25.91 -2.65 -15.67
N THR A 58 26.79 -2.27 -16.61
CA THR A 58 28.23 -2.14 -16.34
C THR A 58 28.59 -0.69 -16.05
N PHE A 59 29.40 -0.50 -15.00
CA PHE A 59 29.95 0.80 -14.68
C PHE A 59 31.25 1.02 -15.46
N HIS A 60 31.39 2.18 -16.12
CA HIS A 60 32.60 2.57 -16.84
C HIS A 60 33.15 3.88 -16.26
N TRP A 61 34.40 3.85 -15.79
CA TRP A 61 35.12 5.05 -15.36
C TRP A 61 35.50 5.90 -16.58
N CYS A 62 35.33 7.22 -16.48
CA CYS A 62 35.89 8.21 -17.40
C CYS A 62 37.25 8.69 -16.89
#